data_AF-A0A972LDT4-F1
#
_entry.id   AF-A0A972LDT4-F1
#
_cell.length_a   1.000
_cell.length_b   1.000
_cell.length_c   1.000
_cell.angle_alpha   90.00
_cell.angle_beta   90.00
_cell.angle_gamma   90.00
#
_symmetry.space_group_name_H-M   'P 1'
#
loop_
_entity.id
_entity.type
_entity.pdbx_description
1 polymer ?
#
loop_
_entity_poly.entity_id
_entity_poly.type
_entity_poly.pdbx_seq_one_letter_code
_entity_poly.pdbx_strand_id
1 'polypeptide(L)'
;MTQITRIEMDTAAMQRAAQAMQKLPHEMARANKSAITEALLLLEREIKDDMPVGATNTLKGSITHALRGTPVDLSGKVFTPINYAMSVELGTKPHFPPIDPLTDWVKAKFDIQGAEARSVAFLIARKIAKKGTKGAHTFTNTLSAQSSQVLRILESAVDRVYGS
;
A
#
# COMPACT_ATOMS: atom_id res chain seq x y z
N MET A 1 13.65 2.07 9.82
CA MET A 1 13.05 3.41 10.04
C MET A 1 11.66 3.36 9.43
N THR A 2 10.61 3.39 10.25
CA THR A 2 9.23 3.44 9.77
C THR A 2 8.91 4.90 9.47
N GLN A 3 8.76 5.27 8.20
CA GLN A 3 8.22 6.59 7.85
C GLN A 3 6.75 6.61 8.25
N ILE A 4 6.40 7.43 9.23
CA ILE A 4 5.00 7.71 9.58
C ILE A 4 4.61 8.95 8.79
N THR A 5 3.80 8.77 7.76
CA THR A 5 3.15 9.90 7.07
C THR A 5 1.99 10.36 7.95
N ARG A 6 2.11 11.55 8.53
CA ARG A 6 1.05 12.18 9.34
C ARG A 6 0.16 12.99 8.41
N ILE A 7 -1.14 12.71 8.49
CA ILE A 7 -2.17 13.46 7.78
C ILE A 7 -2.82 14.41 8.79
N GLU A 8 -2.91 15.70 8.48
CA GLU A 8 -3.53 16.72 9.35
C GLU A 8 -5.01 16.88 8.99
N MET A 9 -5.87 16.77 10.00
CA MET A 9 -7.31 17.00 9.86
C MET A 9 -7.66 18.42 10.27
N ASP A 10 -8.69 19.00 9.63
CA ASP A 10 -9.21 20.30 10.02
C ASP A 10 -9.67 20.31 11.49
N THR A 11 -9.35 21.40 12.19
CA THR A 11 -9.65 21.57 13.62
C THR A 11 -11.16 21.57 13.88
N ALA A 12 -11.95 22.16 12.98
CA ALA A 12 -13.41 22.15 13.11
C ALA A 12 -13.99 20.74 12.92
N ALA A 13 -13.45 19.96 11.96
CA ALA A 13 -13.82 18.56 11.78
C ALA A 13 -13.50 17.71 13.03
N MET A 14 -12.32 17.89 13.64
CA MET A 14 -11.96 17.21 14.88
C MET A 14 -12.88 17.56 16.05
N GLN A 15 -13.26 18.84 16.20
CA GLN A 15 -14.19 19.27 17.25
C GLN A 15 -15.58 18.65 17.08
N ARG A 16 -16.10 18.62 15.85
CA ARG A 16 -17.38 17.96 15.56
C ARG A 16 -17.32 16.46 15.82
N ALA A 17 -16.23 15.79 15.42
CA ALA A 17 -16.01 14.38 15.71
C ALA A 17 -15.96 14.10 17.22
N ALA A 18 -15.26 14.94 18.00
CA ALA A 18 -15.20 14.81 19.45
C ALA A 18 -16.57 14.99 20.11
N GLN A 19 -17.36 15.98 19.64
CA GLN A 19 -18.71 16.21 20.13
C GLN A 19 -19.65 15.04 19.80
N ALA A 20 -19.58 14.52 18.57
CA ALA A 20 -20.33 13.34 18.15
C ALA A 20 -19.94 12.10 18.96
N MET A 21 -18.65 11.91 19.26
CA MET A 21 -18.19 10.81 20.11
C MET A 21 -18.76 10.90 21.53
N GLN A 22 -18.92 12.11 22.07
CA GLN A 22 -19.50 12.30 23.40
C GLN A 22 -21.01 12.08 23.42
N LYS A 23 -21.73 12.57 22.40
CA LYS A 23 -23.21 12.54 22.36
C LYS A 23 -23.77 11.24 21.79
N LEU A 24 -23.09 10.68 20.79
CA LEU A 24 -23.52 9.54 19.96
C LEU A 24 -22.36 8.55 19.77
N PRO A 25 -21.77 8.00 20.87
CA PRO A 25 -20.54 7.21 20.81
C PRO A 25 -20.65 5.99 19.89
N HIS A 26 -21.79 5.29 19.89
CA HIS A 26 -21.99 4.10 19.07
C HIS A 26 -22.12 4.40 17.58
N GLU A 27 -22.80 5.49 17.22
CA GLU A 27 -22.95 5.92 15.83
C GLU A 27 -21.64 6.45 15.27
N MET A 28 -20.93 7.28 16.05
CA MET A 28 -19.61 7.78 15.68
C MET A 28 -18.59 6.65 15.50
N ALA A 29 -18.58 5.67 16.42
CA ALA A 29 -17.77 4.46 16.29
C ALA A 29 -18.04 3.70 14.97
N ARG A 30 -19.31 3.53 14.62
CA ARG A 30 -19.72 2.84 13.39
C ARG A 30 -19.30 3.64 12.16
N ALA A 31 -19.55 4.95 12.16
CA ALA A 31 -19.19 5.85 11.07
C ALA A 31 -17.67 5.88 10.84
N ASN A 32 -16.87 5.97 11.92
CA ASN A 32 -15.42 5.89 11.87
C ASN A 32 -14.93 4.57 11.30
N LYS A 33 -15.48 3.44 11.76
CA LYS A 33 -15.10 2.12 11.24
C LYS A 33 -15.39 2.02 9.74
N SER A 34 -16.54 2.50 9.29
CA SER A 34 -16.89 2.51 7.87
C SER A 34 -15.96 3.41 7.06
N ALA A 35 -15.69 4.63 7.51
CA ALA A 35 -14.81 5.57 6.81
C ALA A 35 -13.35 5.08 6.75
N ILE A 36 -12.81 4.53 7.84
CA ILE A 36 -11.46 3.93 7.85
C ILE A 36 -11.42 2.75 6.88
N THR A 37 -12.44 1.89 6.88
CA THR A 37 -12.49 0.74 5.96
C THR A 37 -12.53 1.21 4.50
N GLU A 38 -13.33 2.23 4.19
CA GLU A 38 -13.41 2.84 2.86
C GLU A 38 -12.07 3.44 2.41
N ALA A 39 -11.39 4.18 3.29
CA ALA A 39 -10.06 4.73 3.02
C ALA A 39 -9.01 3.62 2.79
N LEU A 40 -9.06 2.54 3.57
CA LEU A 40 -8.17 1.39 3.40
C LEU A 40 -8.42 0.64 2.08
N LEU A 41 -9.70 0.49 1.67
CA LEU A 41 -10.06 -0.13 0.40
C LEU A 41 -9.60 0.71 -0.79
N LEU A 42 -9.72 2.04 -0.70
CA LEU A 42 -9.15 2.97 -1.69
C LEU A 42 -7.64 2.75 -1.80
N LEU A 43 -6.91 2.85 -0.69
CA LEU A 43 -5.46 2.68 -0.69
C LEU A 43 -5.04 1.30 -1.20
N GLU A 44 -5.74 0.23 -0.79
CA GLU A 44 -5.47 -1.12 -1.27
C GLU A 44 -5.63 -1.22 -2.80
N ARG A 45 -6.71 -0.66 -3.36
CA ARG A 45 -6.92 -0.63 -4.81
C ARG A 45 -5.78 0.09 -5.53
N GLU A 46 -5.49 1.32 -5.11
CA GLU A 46 -4.49 2.17 -5.76
C GLU A 46 -3.09 1.54 -5.66
N ILE A 47 -2.71 0.98 -4.51
CA ILE A 47 -1.43 0.28 -4.35
C ILE A 47 -1.40 -0.94 -5.26
N LYS A 48 -2.50 -1.70 -5.40
CA LYS A 48 -2.57 -2.83 -6.32
C LYS A 48 -2.38 -2.38 -7.76
N ASP A 49 -3.03 -1.30 -8.18
CA ASP A 49 -2.97 -0.81 -9.55
C ASP A 49 -1.56 -0.34 -9.94
N ASP A 50 -0.86 0.35 -9.02
CA ASP A 50 0.50 0.86 -9.22
C ASP A 50 1.62 -0.17 -8.97
N MET A 51 1.31 -1.32 -8.36
CA MET A 51 2.32 -2.32 -7.98
C MET A 51 2.98 -2.95 -9.22
N PRO A 52 4.33 -2.99 -9.30
CA PRO A 52 5.02 -3.71 -10.35
C PRO A 52 4.65 -5.19 -10.40
N VAL A 53 4.39 -5.69 -11.61
CA VAL A 53 4.02 -7.09 -11.83
C VAL A 53 5.29 -7.94 -11.97
N GLY A 54 5.42 -8.93 -11.07
CA GLY A 54 6.41 -10.00 -11.16
C GLY A 54 5.93 -11.13 -12.09
N ALA A 55 6.71 -12.21 -12.22
CA ALA A 55 6.36 -13.33 -13.11
C ALA A 55 4.98 -13.97 -12.82
N THR A 56 4.55 -13.96 -11.56
CA THR A 56 3.36 -14.68 -11.07
C THR A 56 2.25 -13.77 -10.53
N ASN A 57 2.40 -12.44 -10.60
CA ASN A 57 1.48 -11.46 -10.00
C ASN A 57 1.26 -11.61 -8.46
N THR A 58 2.04 -12.45 -7.77
CA THR A 58 1.83 -12.81 -6.36
C THR A 58 1.86 -11.62 -5.42
N LEU A 59 2.81 -10.70 -5.59
CA LEU A 59 2.95 -9.53 -4.71
C LEU A 59 1.74 -8.60 -4.82
N LYS A 60 1.28 -8.29 -6.04
CA LYS A 60 0.10 -7.47 -6.27
C LYS A 60 -1.16 -8.13 -5.68
N GLY A 61 -1.31 -9.44 -5.90
CA GLY A 61 -2.44 -10.21 -5.37
C GLY A 61 -2.48 -10.33 -3.85
N SER A 62 -1.34 -10.19 -3.17
CA SER A 62 -1.24 -10.35 -1.71
C SER A 62 -1.39 -9.06 -0.90
N ILE A 63 -1.54 -7.90 -1.55
CA ILE A 63 -1.79 -6.64 -0.86
C ILE A 63 -3.18 -6.72 -0.21
N THR A 64 -3.24 -6.37 1.07
CA THR A 64 -4.46 -6.46 1.87
C THR A 64 -4.43 -5.39 2.97
N HIS A 65 -5.56 -5.20 3.67
CA HIS A 65 -5.66 -4.29 4.80
C HIS A 65 -6.12 -5.01 6.07
N ALA A 66 -5.86 -4.38 7.21
CA ALA A 66 -6.40 -4.81 8.50
C ALA A 66 -6.71 -3.60 9.37
N LEU A 67 -7.77 -3.75 10.17
CA LEU A 67 -8.08 -2.84 11.26
C LEU A 67 -7.61 -3.45 12.59
N ARG A 68 -7.15 -2.61 13.52
CA ARG A 68 -6.78 -2.98 14.89
C ARG A 68 -7.23 -1.91 15.86
N GLY A 69 -7.60 -2.33 17.07
CA GLY A 69 -7.94 -1.45 18.18
C GLY A 69 -9.40 -1.53 18.58
N THR A 70 -9.90 -0.47 19.19
CA THR A 70 -11.26 -0.36 19.73
C THR A 70 -12.10 0.61 18.90
N PRO A 71 -13.43 0.68 19.09
CA PRO A 71 -14.27 1.66 18.41
C PRO A 71 -13.85 3.13 18.58
N VAL A 72 -13.19 3.46 19.70
CA VAL A 72 -12.71 4.81 20.03
C VAL A 72 -11.23 5.03 19.72
N ASP A 73 -10.48 3.94 19.53
CA ASP A 73 -9.05 3.93 19.17
C ASP A 73 -8.83 2.92 18.05
N LEU A 74 -9.26 3.29 16.84
CA LEU A 74 -9.25 2.42 15.68
C LEU A 74 -8.12 2.83 14.74
N SER A 75 -7.22 1.88 14.43
CA SER A 75 -6.13 2.06 13.48
C SER A 75 -6.28 1.14 12.29
N GLY A 76 -5.95 1.65 11.11
CA GLY A 76 -5.96 0.92 9.85
C GLY A 76 -4.55 0.78 9.28
N LYS A 77 -4.26 -0.34 8.60
CA LYS A 77 -3.03 -0.52 7.82
C LYS A 77 -3.29 -1.26 6.52
N VAL A 78 -2.58 -0.88 5.46
CA VAL A 78 -2.44 -1.66 4.22
C VAL A 78 -1.05 -2.29 4.21
N PHE A 79 -0.95 -3.59 3.91
CA PHE A 79 0.29 -4.34 4.00
C PHE A 79 0.28 -5.54 3.04
N THR A 80 1.41 -6.26 2.99
CA THR A 80 1.54 -7.54 2.31
C THR A 80 2.34 -8.50 3.19
N PRO A 81 1.97 -9.79 3.27
CA PRO A 81 2.74 -10.80 4.01
C PRO A 81 3.98 -11.28 3.24
N ILE A 82 4.20 -10.79 2.01
CA ILE A 82 5.29 -11.25 1.15
C ILE A 82 6.62 -10.63 1.56
N ASN A 83 7.58 -11.47 1.96
CA ASN A 83 8.88 -11.04 2.50
C ASN A 83 9.69 -10.17 1.53
N TYR A 84 9.70 -10.50 0.23
CA TYR A 84 10.47 -9.75 -0.76
C TYR A 84 9.81 -8.42 -1.16
N ALA A 85 8.61 -8.11 -0.68
CA ALA A 85 7.91 -6.85 -0.96
C ALA A 85 8.75 -5.63 -0.56
N MET A 86 9.49 -5.73 0.55
CA MET A 86 10.34 -4.64 1.03
C MET A 86 11.47 -4.32 0.05
N SER A 87 12.03 -5.35 -0.60
CA SER A 87 13.05 -5.19 -1.64
C SER A 87 12.48 -4.55 -2.92
N VAL A 88 11.20 -4.79 -3.23
CA VAL A 88 10.51 -4.12 -4.35
C VAL A 88 10.20 -2.67 -3.99
N GLU A 89 9.71 -2.42 -2.78
CA GLU A 89 9.31 -1.10 -2.32
C GLU A 89 10.50 -0.16 -2.16
N LEU A 90 11.57 -0.61 -1.52
CA LEU A 90 12.72 0.23 -1.16
C LEU A 90 13.95 0.03 -2.06
N GLY A 91 13.92 -0.99 -2.90
CA GLY A 91 15.08 -1.41 -3.69
C GLY A 91 16.06 -2.25 -2.87
N THR A 92 17.17 -2.63 -3.50
CA THR A 92 18.21 -3.45 -2.89
C THR A 92 19.59 -2.87 -3.16
N LYS A 93 20.54 -3.13 -2.25
CA LYS A 93 21.97 -2.94 -2.54
C LYS A 93 22.43 -3.87 -3.68
N PRO A 94 23.58 -3.57 -4.31
CA PRO A 94 24.17 -4.46 -5.30
C PRO A 94 24.35 -5.89 -4.77
N HIS A 95 23.84 -6.88 -5.51
CA HIS A 95 23.95 -8.30 -5.21
C HIS A 95 23.69 -9.12 -6.47
N PHE A 96 24.13 -10.37 -6.53
CA PHE A 96 23.84 -11.25 -7.66
C PHE A 96 22.56 -12.06 -7.37
N PRO A 97 21.42 -11.78 -8.04
CA PRO A 97 20.18 -12.50 -7.79
C PRO A 97 20.20 -13.90 -8.40
N PRO A 98 19.33 -14.82 -7.92
CA PRO A 98 19.14 -16.12 -8.56
C PRO A 98 18.61 -15.97 -9.99
N ILE A 99 19.17 -16.76 -10.92
CA ILE A 99 18.89 -16.64 -12.35
C ILE A 99 17.52 -17.20 -12.74
N ASP A 100 17.08 -18.29 -12.12
CA ASP A 100 15.86 -18.97 -12.56
C ASP A 100 14.59 -18.11 -12.34
N PRO A 101 14.35 -17.49 -11.16
CA PRO A 101 13.22 -16.57 -10.98
C PRO A 101 13.28 -15.36 -11.91
N LEU A 102 14.49 -14.89 -12.24
CA LEU A 102 14.69 -13.78 -13.16
C LEU A 102 14.42 -14.18 -14.61
N THR A 103 14.71 -15.44 -14.96
CA THR A 103 14.38 -16.02 -16.27
C THR A 103 12.87 -16.10 -16.45
N ASP A 104 12.12 -16.52 -15.43
CA ASP A 104 10.65 -16.56 -15.49
C ASP A 104 10.04 -15.16 -15.63
N TRP A 105 10.60 -14.17 -14.92
CA TRP A 105 10.20 -12.78 -15.10
C TRP A 105 10.51 -12.24 -16.49
N VAL A 106 11.69 -12.58 -17.05
CA VAL A 106 12.08 -12.19 -18.40
C VAL A 106 11.11 -12.78 -19.44
N LYS A 107 10.75 -14.07 -19.31
CA LYS A 107 9.75 -14.71 -20.17
C LYS A 107 8.41 -13.97 -20.11
N ALA A 108 7.92 -13.70 -18.90
CA ALA A 108 6.64 -13.03 -18.70
C ALA A 108 6.65 -11.59 -19.22
N LYS A 109 7.78 -10.87 -19.13
CA LYS A 109 7.86 -9.45 -19.46
C LYS A 109 8.16 -9.17 -20.92
N PHE A 110 9.02 -9.98 -21.53
CA PHE A 110 9.54 -9.73 -22.88
C PHE A 110 9.04 -10.74 -23.92
N ASP A 111 8.22 -11.72 -23.51
CA ASP A 111 7.69 -12.78 -24.37
C ASP A 111 8.78 -13.58 -25.11
N ILE A 112 9.96 -13.71 -24.50
CA ILE A 112 11.09 -14.49 -25.02
C ILE A 112 11.24 -15.81 -24.26
N GLN A 113 11.73 -16.85 -24.94
CA GLN A 113 11.78 -18.21 -24.40
C GLN A 113 13.19 -18.82 -24.45
N GLY A 114 13.33 -20.01 -23.84
CA GLY A 114 14.53 -20.84 -23.96
C GLY A 114 15.83 -20.17 -23.50
N ALA A 115 16.92 -20.44 -24.23
CA ALA A 115 18.27 -19.96 -23.89
C ALA A 115 18.41 -18.44 -23.97
N GLU A 116 17.60 -17.78 -24.81
CA GLU A 116 17.58 -16.33 -24.92
C GLU A 116 17.10 -15.68 -23.62
N ALA A 117 15.98 -16.16 -23.06
CA ALA A 117 15.46 -15.68 -21.79
C ALA A 117 16.49 -15.80 -20.65
N ARG A 118 17.21 -16.93 -20.59
CA ARG A 118 18.27 -17.15 -19.59
C ARG A 118 19.45 -16.20 -19.78
N SER A 119 19.82 -15.92 -21.03
CA SER A 119 20.92 -15.00 -21.36
C SER A 119 20.58 -13.56 -20.96
N VAL A 120 19.36 -13.12 -21.24
CA VAL A 120 18.84 -11.81 -20.81
C VAL A 120 18.77 -11.73 -19.29
N ALA A 121 18.30 -12.79 -18.62
CA ALA A 121 18.28 -12.85 -17.15
C ALA A 121 19.70 -12.69 -16.57
N PHE A 122 20.71 -13.33 -17.15
CA PHE A 122 22.11 -13.18 -16.73
C PHE A 122 22.61 -11.73 -16.87
N LEU A 123 22.29 -11.04 -17.96
CA LEU A 123 22.67 -9.64 -18.16
C LEU A 123 22.00 -8.72 -17.15
N ILE A 124 20.73 -8.96 -16.83
CA ILE A 124 20.01 -8.22 -15.79
C ILE A 124 20.62 -8.50 -14.41
N ALA A 125 20.92 -9.76 -14.09
CA ALA A 125 21.58 -10.14 -12.84
C ALA A 125 22.93 -9.43 -12.68
N ARG A 126 23.74 -9.34 -13.74
CA ARG A 126 25.00 -8.57 -13.74
C ARG A 126 24.77 -7.08 -13.49
N LYS A 127 23.71 -6.50 -14.06
CA LYS A 127 23.35 -5.09 -13.80
C LYS A 127 22.97 -4.87 -12.35
N ILE A 128 22.16 -5.76 -11.77
CA ILE A 128 21.77 -5.72 -10.35
C ILE A 128 23.00 -5.95 -9.45
N ALA A 129 23.91 -6.85 -9.83
CA ALA A 129 25.16 -7.07 -9.09
C ALA A 129 26.06 -5.85 -9.03
N LYS A 130 26.00 -4.96 -10.04
CA LYS A 130 26.76 -3.71 -10.05
C LYS A 130 26.04 -2.55 -9.36
N LYS A 131 24.72 -2.47 -9.47
CA LYS A 131 23.95 -1.26 -9.11
C LYS A 131 22.88 -1.45 -8.03
N GLY A 132 22.48 -2.69 -7.77
CA GLY A 132 21.28 -2.99 -7.01
C GLY A 132 20.01 -2.72 -7.82
N THR A 133 18.90 -2.52 -7.11
CA THR A 133 17.61 -2.13 -7.69
C THR A 133 17.13 -0.82 -7.08
N LYS A 134 16.38 -0.03 -7.85
CA LYS A 134 15.65 1.13 -7.33
C LYS A 134 14.32 0.67 -6.74
N GLY A 135 13.91 1.26 -5.63
CA GLY A 135 12.59 1.02 -5.04
C GLY A 135 11.46 1.58 -5.90
N ALA A 136 10.34 0.87 -5.93
CA ALA A 136 9.10 1.35 -6.55
C ALA A 136 8.43 2.44 -5.71
N HIS A 137 8.62 2.40 -4.39
CA HIS A 137 8.01 3.31 -3.42
C HIS A 137 6.49 3.41 -3.55
N THR A 138 5.82 2.33 -3.99
CA THR A 138 4.39 2.32 -4.30
C THR A 138 3.56 2.67 -3.07
N PHE A 139 3.85 2.08 -1.91
CA PHE A 139 3.08 2.35 -0.69
C PHE A 139 3.17 3.83 -0.29
N THR A 140 4.39 4.38 -0.25
CA THR A 140 4.60 5.78 0.14
C THR A 140 4.02 6.74 -0.88
N ASN A 141 4.23 6.48 -2.18
CA ASN A 141 3.76 7.35 -3.25
C ASN A 141 2.23 7.37 -3.33
N THR A 142 1.58 6.20 -3.23
CA THR A 142 0.12 6.11 -3.26
C THR A 142 -0.49 6.81 -2.04
N LEU A 143 0.06 6.65 -0.84
CA LEU A 143 -0.44 7.35 0.34
C LEU A 143 -0.33 8.87 0.17
N SER A 144 0.82 9.36 -0.30
CA SER A 144 1.01 10.79 -0.59
C SER A 144 0.03 11.30 -1.64
N ALA A 145 -0.19 10.55 -2.73
CA ALA A 145 -1.12 10.92 -3.80
C ALA A 145 -2.58 10.94 -3.33
N GLN A 146 -2.96 10.00 -2.46
CA GLN A 146 -4.35 9.81 -2.01
C GLN A 146 -4.67 10.52 -0.69
N SER A 147 -3.72 11.25 -0.09
CA SER A 147 -3.88 11.86 1.24
C SER A 147 -5.13 12.74 1.34
N SER A 148 -5.38 13.59 0.33
CA SER A 148 -6.55 14.46 0.31
C SER A 148 -7.88 13.69 0.19
N GLN A 149 -7.90 12.57 -0.55
CA GLN A 149 -9.10 11.76 -0.69
C GLN A 149 -9.37 10.94 0.58
N VAL A 150 -8.32 10.39 1.19
CA VAL A 150 -8.39 9.72 2.49
C VAL A 150 -8.95 10.68 3.54
N LEU A 151 -8.46 11.92 3.60
CA LEU A 151 -8.99 12.95 4.49
C LEU A 151 -10.48 13.19 4.31
N ARG A 152 -10.93 13.41 3.07
CA ARG A 152 -12.36 13.61 2.77
C ARG A 152 -13.23 12.44 3.21
N ILE A 153 -12.75 11.20 3.00
CA ILE A 153 -13.48 10.00 3.44
C ILE A 153 -13.63 10.00 4.96
N LEU A 154 -12.54 10.30 5.69
CA LEU A 154 -12.54 10.33 7.15
C LEU A 154 -13.42 11.46 7.70
N GLU A 155 -13.36 12.65 7.11
CA GLU A 155 -14.20 13.79 7.49
C GLU A 155 -15.69 13.51 7.25
N SER A 156 -16.03 12.76 6.20
CA SER A 156 -17.43 12.37 5.92
C SER A 156 -18.04 11.49 7.01
N ALA A 157 -17.23 10.86 7.87
CA ALA A 157 -17.74 10.07 9.00
C ALA A 157 -18.60 10.92 9.94
N VAL A 158 -18.18 12.17 10.17
CA VAL A 158 -18.90 13.11 11.05
C VAL A 158 -20.25 13.48 10.43
N ASP A 159 -20.25 13.78 9.13
CA ASP A 159 -21.47 14.18 8.42
C ASP A 159 -22.50 13.04 8.38
N ARG A 160 -22.04 11.78 8.30
CA ARG A 160 -22.90 10.57 8.36
C ARG A 160 -23.62 10.40 9.69
N VAL A 161 -23.08 10.92 10.79
CA VAL A 161 -23.70 10.83 12.13
C VAL A 161 -24.79 11.90 12.30
N TYR A 162 -24.61 13.09 11.71
CA TYR A 162 -25.58 14.18 11.82
C TYR A 162 -26.66 14.15 10.73
N GLY A 163 -26.44 13.40 9.64
CA GLY A 163 -27.39 13.24 8.54
C GLY A 163 -28.26 11.99 8.58
N SER A 164 -28.10 11.14 9.62
CA SER A 164 -28.91 9.94 9.90
C SER A 164 -29.91 10.21 11.01
#